data_AF-I1BMW1-F1
#
_entry.id   AF-I1BMW1-F1
#
_cell.length_a   1.000
_cell.length_b   1.000
_cell.length_c   1.000
_cell.angle_alpha   90.00
_cell.angle_beta   90.00
_cell.angle_gamma   90.00
#
_symmetry.space_group_name_H-M   'P 1'
#
loop_
_entity.id
_entity.type
_entity.pdbx_description
1 polymer ?
#
loop_
_entity_poly.entity_id
_entity_poly.type
_entity_poly.pdbx_seq_one_letter_code
_entity_poly.pdbx_strand_id
1 'polypeptide(L)'
;MSSTSNGCVWFDTINSRSTVVRKINPTQEWPNARIYASITTLPHQSSYVLFGGENEKEILDDLWQLDLNKPFEMKWKRLESSGQCRSGHAEILMNDLILYYGGQTDPWSLADEPLYLNTTTRKWIHKTTAPYYQLDVPEAPSNIEKGNNKQGLGSGAIAGIVIGIVVILVLGAGAFLWRKYKARALSQST
;
A
#
# COMPACT_ATOMS: atom_id res chain seq x y z
N MET A 1 27.12 -6.40 9.47
CA MET A 1 26.31 -7.53 8.93
C MET A 1 25.32 -7.91 10.01
N SER A 2 24.06 -7.50 9.85
CA SER A 2 22.99 -7.84 10.80
C SER A 2 22.67 -9.32 10.61
N SER A 3 22.99 -10.17 11.57
CA SER A 3 22.60 -11.58 11.48
C SER A 3 21.10 -11.68 11.70
N THR A 4 20.36 -11.79 10.60
CA THR A 4 18.95 -12.14 10.67
C THR A 4 18.84 -13.51 11.36
N SER A 5 17.89 -13.66 12.30
CA SER A 5 17.64 -14.92 13.00
C SER A 5 16.35 -15.55 12.48
N ASN A 6 16.37 -16.87 12.26
CA ASN A 6 15.17 -17.68 12.06
C ASN A 6 14.76 -18.45 13.32
N GLY A 7 15.40 -18.18 14.47
CA GLY A 7 15.02 -18.72 15.77
C GLY A 7 13.83 -17.96 16.35
N CYS A 8 12.98 -18.65 17.10
CA CYS A 8 11.88 -18.05 17.84
C CYS A 8 12.24 -17.97 19.32
N VAL A 9 11.97 -16.82 19.94
CA VAL A 9 12.21 -16.59 21.36
C VAL A 9 10.90 -16.74 22.12
N TRP A 10 10.89 -17.64 23.09
CA TRP A 10 9.80 -17.84 24.03
C TRP A 10 10.13 -17.14 25.33
N PHE A 11 9.33 -16.14 25.70
CA PHE A 11 9.44 -15.49 26.98
C PHE A 11 8.34 -16.00 27.93
N ASP A 12 8.76 -16.76 28.94
CA ASP A 12 7.91 -17.18 30.04
C ASP A 12 7.68 -15.97 30.97
N THR A 13 6.45 -15.47 31.00
CA THR A 13 6.07 -14.30 31.80
C THR A 13 5.95 -14.59 33.29
N ILE A 14 5.78 -15.85 33.68
CA ILE A 14 5.67 -16.26 35.09
C ILE A 14 7.07 -16.31 35.70
N ASN A 15 7.99 -16.97 35.00
CA ASN A 15 9.35 -17.19 35.50
C ASN A 15 10.37 -16.17 34.97
N SER A 16 9.94 -15.21 34.15
CA SER A 16 10.80 -14.22 33.47
C SER A 16 11.98 -14.85 32.72
N ARG A 17 11.74 -16.01 32.10
CA ARG A 17 12.80 -16.80 31.45
C ARG A 17 12.60 -16.81 29.94
N SER A 18 13.68 -16.51 29.22
CA SER A 18 13.73 -16.68 27.77
C SER A 18 14.26 -18.05 27.38
N THR A 19 13.60 -18.70 26.43
CA THR A 19 14.07 -19.93 25.77
C THR A 19 14.10 -19.70 24.27
N VAL A 20 15.23 -20.02 23.64
CA VAL A 20 15.37 -19.88 22.18
C VAL A 20 15.14 -21.23 21.53
N VAL A 21 14.15 -21.28 20.63
CA VAL A 21 13.84 -22.46 19.81
C VAL A 21 14.38 -22.23 18.41
N ARG A 22 15.08 -23.22 17.87
CA ARG A 22 15.67 -23.17 16.52
C ARG A 22 15.27 -24.41 15.73
N LYS A 23 15.38 -24.33 14.41
CA LYS A 23 15.26 -25.49 13.52
C LYS A 23 16.28 -26.55 13.92
N ILE A 24 15.78 -27.74 14.29
CA ILE A 24 16.61 -28.86 14.75
C ILE A 24 16.95 -29.79 13.59
N ASN A 25 16.00 -30.00 12.67
CA ASN A 25 16.17 -30.90 11.53
C ASN A 25 16.29 -30.12 10.21
N PRO A 26 17.35 -30.31 9.40
CA PRO A 26 17.50 -29.67 8.09
C PRO A 26 16.31 -29.82 7.14
N THR A 27 15.58 -30.94 7.21
CA THR A 27 14.44 -31.22 6.32
C THR A 27 13.13 -30.58 6.77
N GLN A 28 13.05 -30.06 8.00
CA GLN A 28 11.84 -29.43 8.51
C GLN A 28 11.61 -28.06 7.85
N GLU A 29 10.40 -27.76 7.41
CA GLU A 29 10.06 -26.43 6.91
C GLU A 29 10.10 -25.40 8.04
N TRP A 30 10.80 -24.28 7.82
CA TRP A 30 10.85 -23.12 8.71
C TRP A 30 10.93 -21.86 7.84
N PRO A 31 10.38 -20.73 8.30
CA PRO A 31 10.60 -19.46 7.64
C PRO A 31 12.09 -19.12 7.60
N ASN A 32 12.54 -18.55 6.48
CA ASN A 32 13.86 -17.96 6.38
C ASN A 32 14.02 -16.83 7.41
N ALA A 33 15.26 -16.61 7.83
CA ALA A 33 15.62 -15.53 8.73
C ALA A 33 15.17 -14.18 8.13
N ARG A 34 14.54 -13.34 8.95
CA ARG A 34 13.89 -12.11 8.50
C ARG A 34 13.80 -11.06 9.59
N ILE A 35 13.65 -9.80 9.19
CA ILE A 35 13.30 -8.67 10.05
C ILE A 35 12.06 -7.97 9.50
N TYR A 36 11.42 -7.14 10.32
CA TYR A 36 10.26 -6.30 9.94
C TYR A 36 9.05 -7.08 9.38
N ALA A 37 8.98 -8.38 9.65
CA ALA A 37 7.80 -9.20 9.44
C ALA A 37 6.77 -8.94 10.56
N SER A 38 5.51 -9.26 10.30
CA SER A 38 4.45 -9.27 11.32
C SER A 38 4.04 -10.70 11.64
N ILE A 39 3.58 -10.91 12.87
CA ILE A 39 3.02 -12.19 13.32
C ILE A 39 1.81 -11.93 14.22
N THR A 40 0.73 -12.64 13.97
CA THR A 40 -0.48 -12.58 14.80
C THR A 40 -1.07 -13.97 15.03
N THR A 41 -1.98 -14.05 16.01
CA THR A 41 -2.77 -15.25 16.28
C THR A 41 -3.88 -15.40 15.25
N LEU A 42 -4.19 -16.63 14.87
CA LEU A 42 -5.43 -16.95 14.18
C LEU A 42 -6.58 -17.06 15.18
N PRO A 43 -7.79 -16.57 14.85
CA PRO A 43 -8.98 -16.78 15.66
C PRO A 43 -9.25 -18.28 15.93
N HIS A 44 -9.72 -18.58 17.14
CA HIS A 44 -10.26 -19.89 17.53
C HIS A 44 -9.28 -21.08 17.42
N GLN A 45 -7.97 -20.85 17.28
CA GLN A 45 -6.95 -21.89 17.15
C GLN A 45 -5.67 -21.51 17.91
N SER A 46 -4.90 -22.52 18.35
CA SER A 46 -3.52 -22.33 18.86
C SER A 46 -2.52 -22.22 17.70
N SER A 47 -2.86 -21.38 16.74
CA SER A 47 -2.11 -21.21 15.50
C SER A 47 -1.84 -19.73 15.25
N TYR A 48 -0.69 -19.45 14.64
CA TYR A 48 -0.21 -18.10 14.37
C TYR A 48 0.14 -17.98 12.90
N VAL A 49 0.08 -16.76 12.37
CA VAL A 49 0.47 -16.47 11.00
C VAL A 49 1.55 -15.41 10.99
N LEU A 50 2.63 -15.69 10.26
CA LEU A 50 3.76 -14.80 10.01
C LEU A 50 3.74 -14.41 8.54
N PHE A 51 3.83 -13.11 8.27
CA PHE A 51 3.80 -12.57 6.90
C PHE A 51 4.95 -11.61 6.64
N GLY A 52 5.54 -11.74 5.45
CA GLY A 52 6.47 -10.78 4.88
C GLY A 52 7.75 -10.58 5.68
N GLY A 53 8.20 -9.33 5.74
CA GLY A 53 9.51 -8.90 6.23
C GLY A 53 10.56 -8.87 5.12
N GLU A 54 11.82 -8.77 5.51
CA GLU A 54 12.95 -8.78 4.58
C GLU A 54 14.11 -9.59 5.16
N ASN A 55 14.92 -10.14 4.25
CA ASN A 55 16.18 -10.78 4.57
C ASN A 55 17.32 -10.10 3.80
N GLU A 56 18.53 -10.65 3.84
CA GLU A 56 19.70 -10.06 3.17
C GLU A 56 19.60 -10.01 1.63
N LYS A 57 18.62 -10.69 1.04
CA LYS A 57 18.46 -10.88 -0.41
C LYS A 57 17.24 -10.17 -0.97
N GLU A 58 16.11 -10.21 -0.25
CA GLU A 58 14.82 -9.81 -0.78
C GLU A 58 13.82 -9.37 0.30
N ILE A 59 12.83 -8.61 -0.14
CA ILE A 59 11.60 -8.37 0.60
C ILE A 59 10.66 -9.53 0.33
N LEU A 60 10.11 -10.10 1.39
CA LEU A 60 9.37 -11.35 1.35
C LEU A 60 7.87 -11.10 1.17
N ASP A 61 7.25 -11.97 0.39
CA ASP A 61 5.81 -12.04 0.13
C ASP A 61 5.16 -13.31 0.70
N ASP A 62 5.97 -14.13 1.38
CA ASP A 62 5.59 -15.44 1.86
C ASP A 62 4.76 -15.39 3.14
N LEU A 63 3.90 -16.40 3.26
CA LEU A 63 3.00 -16.58 4.40
C LEU A 63 3.32 -17.90 5.09
N TRP A 64 3.40 -17.87 6.41
CA TRP A 64 3.70 -19.03 7.22
C TRP A 64 2.67 -19.20 8.32
N GLN A 65 2.18 -20.43 8.51
CA GLN A 65 1.40 -20.80 9.68
C GLN A 65 2.30 -21.52 10.67
N LEU A 66 2.19 -21.16 11.94
CA LEU A 66 2.79 -21.87 13.07
C LEU A 66 1.69 -22.51 13.90
N ASP A 67 1.71 -23.83 14.03
CA ASP A 67 0.89 -24.56 14.99
C ASP A 67 1.68 -24.82 16.27
N LEU A 68 1.11 -24.41 17.40
CA LEU A 68 1.70 -24.54 18.74
C LEU A 68 0.76 -25.32 19.66
N ASN A 69 0.81 -26.64 19.56
CA ASN A 69 0.01 -27.53 20.40
C ASN A 69 0.60 -27.70 21.81
N LYS A 70 1.92 -27.50 21.95
CA LYS A 70 2.67 -27.61 23.21
C LYS A 70 3.80 -26.57 23.24
N PRO A 71 4.26 -26.16 24.44
CA PRO A 71 5.43 -25.30 24.56
C PRO A 71 6.62 -25.87 23.78
N PHE A 72 7.30 -24.99 23.04
CA PHE A 72 8.50 -25.29 22.24
C PHE A 72 8.31 -26.26 21.05
N GLU A 73 7.14 -26.87 20.86
CA GLU A 73 6.85 -27.76 19.73
C GLU A 73 6.31 -26.96 18.53
N MET A 74 7.21 -26.32 17.79
CA MET A 74 6.86 -25.50 16.63
C MET A 74 6.68 -26.33 15.37
N LYS A 75 5.48 -26.27 14.79
CA LYS A 75 5.16 -26.83 13.48
C LYS A 75 4.85 -25.72 12.50
N TRP A 76 5.86 -25.34 11.72
CA TRP A 76 5.71 -24.38 10.66
C TRP A 76 5.21 -25.05 9.38
N LYS A 77 4.36 -24.35 8.65
CA LYS A 77 3.87 -24.73 7.33
C LYS A 77 3.85 -23.50 6.44
N ARG A 78 4.46 -23.60 5.25
CA ARG A 78 4.34 -22.52 4.25
C ARG A 78 2.93 -22.54 3.65
N LEU A 79 2.31 -21.38 3.56
CA LEU A 79 1.02 -21.16 2.91
C LEU A 79 1.21 -20.51 1.53
N GLU A 80 0.11 -20.28 0.83
CA GLU A 80 0.11 -19.57 -0.45
C GLU A 80 0.67 -18.15 -0.29
N SER A 81 1.59 -17.78 -1.19
CA SER A 81 2.15 -16.42 -1.20
C SER A 81 1.09 -15.39 -1.57
N SER A 82 1.24 -14.17 -1.07
CA SER A 82 0.43 -13.03 -1.53
C SER A 82 0.78 -12.60 -2.96
N GLY A 83 2.00 -12.90 -3.42
CA GLY A 83 2.60 -12.31 -4.61
C GLY A 83 2.94 -10.82 -4.48
N GLN A 84 2.76 -10.23 -3.29
CA GLN A 84 2.96 -8.82 -3.01
C GLN A 84 3.79 -8.67 -1.73
N CYS A 85 5.09 -8.50 -1.91
CA CYS A 85 6.07 -8.39 -0.83
C CYS A 85 5.82 -7.19 0.10
N ARG A 86 6.07 -7.37 1.41
CA ARG A 86 5.85 -6.31 2.41
C ARG A 86 6.87 -6.37 3.56
N SER A 87 7.71 -5.35 3.72
CA SER A 87 8.58 -5.15 4.89
C SER A 87 8.12 -3.94 5.72
N GLY A 88 8.07 -4.08 7.06
CA GLY A 88 7.73 -2.98 7.97
C GLY A 88 6.28 -2.50 7.84
N HIS A 89 5.37 -3.40 7.46
CA HIS A 89 3.95 -3.11 7.29
C HIS A 89 3.19 -3.17 8.61
N ALA A 90 2.00 -2.56 8.65
CA ALA A 90 1.06 -2.71 9.75
C ALA A 90 0.17 -3.94 9.51
N GLU A 91 -0.07 -4.73 10.57
CA GLU A 91 -0.98 -5.88 10.56
C GLU A 91 -2.09 -5.66 11.61
N ILE A 92 -3.34 -5.91 11.22
CA ILE A 92 -4.48 -5.89 12.15
C ILE A 92 -5.41 -7.06 11.89
N LEU A 93 -5.76 -7.77 12.96
CA LEU A 93 -6.80 -8.80 12.97
C LEU A 93 -8.17 -8.14 13.25
N MET A 94 -9.13 -8.33 12.35
CA MET A 94 -10.51 -7.89 12.45
C MET A 94 -11.45 -9.08 12.24
N ASN A 95 -11.93 -9.68 13.34
CA ASN A 95 -12.73 -10.91 13.31
C ASN A 95 -12.01 -12.03 12.51
N ASP A 96 -12.58 -12.45 11.38
CA ASP A 96 -12.03 -13.50 10.51
C ASP A 96 -11.19 -12.97 9.33
N LEU A 97 -10.69 -11.74 9.46
CA LEU A 97 -9.93 -11.05 8.43
C LEU A 97 -8.65 -10.46 9.02
N ILE A 98 -7.51 -10.70 8.38
CA ILE A 98 -6.29 -9.94 8.65
C ILE A 98 -6.11 -8.92 7.53
N LEU A 99 -5.84 -7.68 7.90
CA LEU A 99 -5.48 -6.59 6.99
C LEU A 99 -4.00 -6.26 7.18
N TYR A 100 -3.30 -6.19 6.06
CA TYR A 100 -1.93 -5.71 5.97
C TYR A 100 -1.91 -4.38 5.21
N TYR A 101 -1.28 -3.35 5.76
CA TYR A 101 -1.25 -2.03 5.12
C TYR A 101 0.13 -1.38 5.18
N GLY A 102 0.44 -0.63 4.12
CA GLY A 102 1.72 0.06 3.98
C GLY A 102 2.89 -0.90 3.84
N GLY A 103 4.03 -0.47 4.36
CA GLY A 103 5.30 -1.17 4.25
C GLY A 103 5.99 -0.94 2.91
N GLN A 104 7.21 -1.45 2.84
CA GLN A 104 8.08 -1.36 1.68
C GLN A 104 7.88 -2.60 0.78
N THR A 105 7.79 -2.39 -0.54
CA THR A 105 7.69 -3.46 -1.56
C THR A 105 9.03 -3.67 -2.27
N ASP A 106 9.82 -2.60 -2.39
CA ASP A 106 11.19 -2.61 -2.88
C ASP A 106 11.96 -1.41 -2.29
N PRO A 107 13.29 -1.29 -2.46
CA PRO A 107 14.08 -0.22 -1.84
C PRO A 107 13.59 1.22 -2.09
N TRP A 108 12.76 1.45 -3.10
CA TRP A 108 12.30 2.77 -3.54
C TRP A 108 10.78 2.95 -3.53
N SER A 109 10.02 1.91 -3.21
CA SER A 109 8.56 1.93 -3.27
C SER A 109 7.92 1.53 -1.94
N LEU A 110 6.87 2.27 -1.58
CA LEU A 110 5.97 1.94 -0.49
C LEU A 110 4.65 1.47 -1.09
N ALA A 111 4.02 0.51 -0.44
CA ALA A 111 2.69 0.11 -0.85
C ALA A 111 1.62 1.05 -0.33
N ASP A 112 0.71 1.42 -1.21
CA ASP A 112 -0.49 2.22 -0.94
C ASP A 112 -1.76 1.35 -0.84
N GLU A 113 -1.71 0.14 -1.37
CA GLU A 113 -2.83 -0.81 -1.36
C GLU A 113 -2.82 -1.76 -0.14
N PRO A 114 -3.98 -2.04 0.47
CA PRO A 114 -4.11 -3.05 1.52
C PRO A 114 -4.14 -4.48 0.96
N LEU A 115 -3.56 -5.42 1.70
CA LEU A 115 -3.77 -6.86 1.49
C LEU A 115 -4.72 -7.40 2.55
N TYR A 116 -5.46 -8.44 2.17
CA TYR A 116 -6.47 -9.06 3.02
C TYR A 116 -6.32 -10.57 3.01
N LEU A 117 -6.27 -11.17 4.19
CA LEU A 117 -6.21 -12.62 4.37
C LEU A 117 -7.46 -13.10 5.13
N ASN A 118 -8.21 -14.03 4.54
CA ASN A 118 -9.29 -14.70 5.25
C ASN A 118 -8.69 -15.72 6.23
N THR A 119 -8.95 -15.58 7.53
CA THR A 119 -8.35 -16.43 8.57
C THR A 119 -8.92 -17.84 8.59
N THR A 120 -10.19 -18.01 8.19
CA THR A 120 -10.85 -19.31 8.13
C THR A 120 -10.29 -20.18 7.01
N THR A 121 -10.25 -19.62 5.78
CA THR A 121 -9.83 -20.35 4.59
C THR A 121 -8.32 -20.31 4.36
N ARG A 122 -7.61 -19.38 5.01
CA ARG A 122 -6.16 -19.14 4.83
C ARG A 122 -5.81 -18.80 3.37
N LYS A 123 -6.69 -18.01 2.75
CA LYS A 123 -6.54 -17.56 1.36
C LYS A 123 -6.57 -16.06 1.29
N TRP A 124 -5.75 -15.53 0.38
CA TRP A 124 -5.73 -14.12 0.04
C TRP A 124 -7.04 -13.73 -0.63
N ILE A 125 -7.55 -12.55 -0.27
CA ILE A 125 -8.75 -11.98 -0.88
C ILE A 125 -8.29 -10.99 -1.94
N HIS A 126 -8.31 -11.42 -3.19
CA HIS A 126 -8.03 -10.56 -4.33
C HIS A 126 -9.28 -9.76 -4.68
N LYS A 127 -9.26 -8.45 -4.41
CA LYS A 127 -10.34 -7.56 -4.85
C LYS A 127 -10.17 -7.28 -6.35
N THR A 128 -11.14 -7.67 -7.16
CA THR A 128 -11.17 -7.37 -8.61
C THR A 128 -11.60 -5.93 -8.90
N THR A 129 -12.08 -5.20 -7.89
CA THR A 129 -12.55 -3.81 -7.98
C THR A 129 -12.24 -3.07 -6.69
N ALA A 130 -11.87 -1.80 -6.81
CA ALA A 130 -11.58 -0.93 -5.67
C ALA A 130 -12.76 -0.93 -4.67
N PRO A 131 -12.54 -1.29 -3.41
CA PRO A 131 -13.59 -1.24 -2.39
C PRO A 131 -13.92 0.23 -2.09
N TYR A 132 -15.10 0.69 -2.46
CA TYR A 132 -15.63 1.96 -1.96
C TYR A 132 -16.13 1.73 -0.53
N TYR A 133 -15.43 2.31 0.45
CA TYR A 133 -15.88 2.29 1.84
C TYR A 133 -16.94 3.37 2.04
N GLN A 134 -18.21 2.97 2.19
CA GLN A 134 -19.19 3.79 2.88
C GLN A 134 -19.03 3.55 4.37
N LEU A 135 -18.55 4.57 5.08
CA LEU A 135 -18.77 4.60 6.53
C LEU A 135 -20.28 4.78 6.72
N ASP A 136 -20.92 3.85 7.42
CA ASP A 136 -22.27 4.03 7.96
C ASP A 136 -22.19 5.12 9.05
N VAL A 137 -21.99 6.36 8.63
CA VAL A 137 -22.17 7.52 9.48
C VAL A 137 -23.68 7.62 9.68
N PRO A 138 -24.19 7.51 10.93
CA PRO A 138 -25.60 7.78 11.19
C PRO A 138 -25.94 9.12 10.55
N GLU A 139 -26.95 9.14 9.68
CA GLU A 139 -27.37 10.33 8.95
C GLU A 139 -27.51 11.48 9.96
N ALA A 140 -26.60 12.45 9.88
CA ALA A 140 -26.73 13.67 10.66
C ALA A 140 -28.10 14.29 10.30
N PRO A 141 -28.86 14.81 11.28
CA PRO A 141 -30.19 15.33 11.03
C PRO A 141 -30.16 16.30 9.84
N SER A 142 -31.02 16.02 8.87
CA SER A 142 -31.04 16.60 7.53
C SER A 142 -31.47 18.07 7.55
N ASN A 143 -30.67 18.96 8.13
CA ASN A 143 -30.84 20.41 8.05
C ASN A 143 -29.53 21.09 7.64
N ILE A 144 -28.79 20.48 6.74
CA ILE A 144 -27.70 21.15 6.02
C ILE A 144 -28.21 21.38 4.61
N GLU A 145 -28.54 22.64 4.29
CA GLU A 145 -28.75 23.08 2.92
C GLU A 145 -27.59 22.58 2.07
N LYS A 146 -27.90 21.81 1.00
CA LYS A 146 -26.90 21.40 0.01
C LYS A 146 -26.36 22.65 -0.66
N GLY A 147 -25.28 23.20 -0.10
CA GLY A 147 -24.42 24.14 -0.79
C GLY A 147 -23.85 23.43 -2.01
N ASN A 148 -24.38 23.76 -3.19
CA ASN A 148 -23.86 23.33 -4.48
C ASN A 148 -22.47 23.94 -4.69
N ASN A 149 -21.45 23.44 -3.99
CA ASN A 149 -20.08 23.85 -4.23
C ASN A 149 -19.48 23.00 -5.36
N LYS A 150 -19.98 23.22 -6.58
CA LYS A 150 -19.15 23.00 -7.76
C LYS A 150 -18.18 24.18 -7.79
N GLN A 151 -16.96 23.99 -7.30
CA GLN A 151 -15.86 24.92 -7.57
C GLN A 151 -15.50 24.82 -9.06
N GLY A 152 -16.35 25.40 -9.91
CA GLY A 152 -15.98 25.84 -11.24
C GLY A 152 -15.32 27.21 -11.12
N LEU A 153 -14.33 27.49 -11.98
CA LEU A 153 -13.79 28.84 -12.14
C LEU A 153 -14.96 29.82 -12.31
N GLY A 154 -15.04 30.85 -11.46
CA GLY A 154 -16.14 31.81 -11.49
C GLY A 154 -16.35 32.36 -12.90
N SER A 155 -17.60 32.59 -13.29
CA SER A 155 -17.98 33.04 -14.64
C SER A 155 -17.19 34.27 -15.13
N GLY A 156 -16.78 35.16 -14.22
CA GLY A 156 -15.89 36.29 -14.52
C GLY A 156 -14.46 35.87 -14.91
N ALA A 157 -13.90 34.84 -14.28
CA ALA A 157 -12.58 34.30 -14.65
C ALA A 157 -12.62 33.63 -16.03
N ILE A 158 -13.71 32.90 -16.33
CA ILE A 158 -13.90 32.28 -17.66
C ILE A 158 -13.97 33.37 -18.75
N ALA A 159 -14.74 34.44 -18.53
CA ALA A 159 -14.83 35.55 -19.48
C ALA A 159 -13.47 36.23 -19.72
N GLY A 160 -12.69 36.45 -18.65
CA GLY A 160 -11.35 37.05 -18.75
C GLY A 160 -10.36 36.21 -19.56
N ILE A 161 -10.35 34.88 -19.37
CA ILE A 161 -9.46 33.98 -20.12
C ILE A 161 -9.79 33.99 -21.61
N VAL A 162 -11.08 33.93 -21.96
CA VAL A 162 -11.51 33.94 -23.37
C VAL A 162 -11.13 35.25 -24.07
N ILE A 163 -11.38 36.39 -23.43
CA ILE A 163 -11.00 37.70 -23.99
C ILE A 163 -9.48 37.81 -24.15
N GLY A 164 -8.71 37.36 -23.16
CA GLY A 164 -7.25 37.36 -23.21
C GLY A 164 -6.68 36.58 -24.40
N ILE A 165 -7.20 35.37 -24.64
CA ILE A 165 -6.78 34.53 -25.78
C ILE A 165 -7.09 35.22 -27.12
N VAL A 166 -8.29 35.80 -27.25
CA VAL A 166 -8.70 36.50 -28.48
C VAL A 166 -7.78 37.69 -28.77
N VAL A 167 -7.46 38.51 -27.77
CA VAL A 167 -6.55 39.66 -27.93
C VAL A 167 -5.16 39.20 -28.36
N ILE A 168 -4.62 38.13 -27.75
CA ILE A 168 -3.30 37.58 -28.12
C ILE A 168 -3.29 37.09 -29.56
N LEU A 169 -4.33 36.38 -30.00
CA LEU A 169 -4.44 35.89 -31.38
C LEU A 169 -4.53 37.04 -32.39
N VAL A 170 -5.31 38.08 -32.10
CA VAL A 170 -5.45 39.26 -32.97
C VAL A 170 -4.12 40.03 -33.07
N LEU A 171 -3.45 40.28 -31.94
CA LEU A 171 -2.15 40.96 -31.93
C LEU A 171 -1.08 40.11 -32.63
N GLY A 172 -1.07 38.80 -32.42
CA GLY A 172 -0.17 37.86 -33.09
C GLY A 172 -0.36 37.85 -34.61
N ALA A 173 -1.62 37.76 -35.07
CA ALA A 173 -1.95 37.82 -36.50
C ALA A 173 -1.58 39.17 -37.12
N GLY A 174 -1.87 40.28 -36.43
CA GLY A 174 -1.49 41.63 -36.86
C GLY A 174 0.03 41.80 -37.00
N ALA A 175 0.79 41.36 -35.99
CA ALA A 175 2.25 41.37 -36.03
C ALA A 175 2.81 40.49 -37.15
N PHE A 176 2.22 39.32 -37.38
CA PHE A 176 2.62 38.42 -38.47
C PHE A 176 2.37 39.04 -39.85
N LEU A 177 1.19 39.63 -40.07
CA LEU A 177 0.86 40.31 -41.32
C LEU A 177 1.74 41.54 -41.55
N TRP A 178 2.04 42.31 -40.51
CA TRP A 178 2.93 43.46 -40.60
C TRP A 178 4.36 43.05 -40.95
N ARG A 179 4.89 41.98 -40.33
CA ARG A 179 6.19 41.40 -40.70
C ARG A 179 6.23 40.97 -42.16
N LYS A 180 5.17 40.32 -42.67
CA LYS A 180 5.06 39.95 -44.09
C LYS A 180 4.98 41.18 -45.01
N TYR A 181 4.21 42.19 -44.65
CA TYR A 181 4.12 43.44 -45.42
C TYR A 181 5.48 44.14 -45.51
N LYS A 182 6.17 44.30 -44.37
CA LYS A 182 7.48 44.96 -44.30
C LYS A 182 8.55 44.20 -45.10
N ALA A 183 8.53 42.87 -45.07
CA ALA A 183 9.43 42.04 -45.88
C ALA A 183 9.21 42.23 -47.40
N ARG A 184 7.94 42.34 -47.83
CA ARG A 184 7.59 42.60 -49.24
C ARG A 184 7.96 44.01 -49.69
N ALA A 185 7.76 45.01 -48.83
CA ALA A 185 8.12 46.39 -49.12
C ALA A 185 9.64 46.56 -49.32
N LEU A 186 10.46 45.85 -48.53
CA LEU A 186 11.92 45.87 -48.67
C LEU A 186 12.41 45.16 -49.94
N SER A 187 11.68 44.15 -50.43
CA SER A 187 12.03 43.45 -51.68
C SER A 187 11.68 44.22 -52.97
N GLN A 188 10.91 45.31 -52.87
CA GLN A 188 10.55 46.16 -54.02
C GLN A 188 11.42 47.42 -54.14
N SER A 189 12.29 47.69 -53.17
CA SER A 189 13.19 48.86 -53.12
C SER A 189 14.65 48.54 -53.46
N THR A 190 14.91 47.39 -54.07
CA THR A 190 16.21 46.95 -54.64
C THR A 190 16.00 46.56 -56.08
#